data_AF-A0A1Q9P6W5-F1
#
_entry.id   AF-A0A1Q9P6W5-F1
#
_cell.length_a   1.000
_cell.length_b   1.000
_cell.length_c   1.000
_cell.angle_alpha   90.00
_cell.angle_beta   90.00
_cell.angle_gamma   90.00
#
_symmetry.space_group_name_H-M   'P 1'
#
loop_
_entity.id
_entity.type
_entity.pdbx_description
1 polymer ?
#
loop_
_entity_poly.entity_id
_entity_poly.type
_entity_poly.pdbx_seq_one_letter_code
_entity_poly.pdbx_strand_id
1 'polypeptide(L)'
;MSEQEGWRRVLKAFEEWIYYESTEFGPYTGYFSLENLRDLTSKERISWMQSMYDEIIPGRVERCRSAGVAFEDFLPYMPDPKAREVVQSMIDLTQVLSDDILSMSDTIHSMNEEYQSSGLDEIVPFLTELAEAEEGIRHHMSLFSQGFGKLRSMGLEMPDME
;
A
#
# COMPACT_ATOMS: atom_id res chain seq x y z
N MET A 1 -23.86 -13.42 -5.31
CA MET A 1 -23.55 -12.43 -4.26
C MET A 1 -24.47 -11.23 -4.47
N SER A 2 -24.89 -10.52 -3.43
CA SER A 2 -25.67 -9.27 -3.60
C SER A 2 -24.70 -8.08 -3.69
N GLU A 3 -25.17 -6.95 -4.21
CA GLU A 3 -24.41 -5.70 -4.22
C GLU A 3 -23.92 -5.32 -2.81
N GLN A 4 -24.77 -5.49 -1.80
CA GLN A 4 -24.42 -5.23 -0.39
C GLN A 4 -23.30 -6.15 0.12
N GLU A 5 -23.33 -7.43 -0.25
CA GLU A 5 -22.28 -8.38 0.15
C GLU A 5 -20.96 -8.07 -0.56
N GLY A 6 -21.01 -7.64 -1.83
CA GLY A 6 -19.82 -7.18 -2.55
C GLY A 6 -19.20 -5.93 -1.92
N TRP A 7 -20.04 -4.94 -1.55
CA TRP A 7 -19.59 -3.75 -0.83
C TRP A 7 -18.91 -4.07 0.50
N ARG A 8 -19.51 -4.95 1.31
CA ARG A 8 -18.92 -5.36 2.60
C ARG A 8 -17.53 -5.98 2.42
N ARG A 9 -17.33 -6.77 1.36
CA ARG A 9 -16.01 -7.35 1.05
C ARG A 9 -14.99 -6.29 0.67
N VAL A 10 -15.38 -5.33 -0.17
CA VAL A 10 -14.52 -4.20 -0.53
C VAL A 10 -14.12 -3.40 0.71
N LEU A 11 -15.10 -2.99 1.51
CA LEU A 11 -14.85 -2.19 2.71
C LEU A 11 -13.97 -2.94 3.72
N LYS A 12 -14.26 -4.21 3.95
CA LYS A 12 -13.43 -5.06 4.82
C LYS A 12 -11.99 -5.18 4.32
N ALA A 13 -11.78 -5.39 3.02
CA ALA A 13 -10.43 -5.46 2.45
C ALA A 13 -9.66 -4.14 2.62
N PHE A 14 -10.34 -3.01 2.48
CA PHE A 14 -9.76 -1.69 2.75
C PHE A 14 -9.44 -1.47 4.22
N GLU A 15 -10.32 -1.84 5.13
CA GLU A 15 -10.07 -1.75 6.57
C GLU A 15 -8.88 -2.60 6.99
N GLU A 16 -8.79 -3.84 6.50
CA GLU A 16 -7.65 -4.72 6.75
C GLU A 16 -6.35 -4.14 6.19
N TRP A 17 -6.39 -3.50 5.01
CA TRP A 17 -5.23 -2.84 4.44
C TRP A 17 -4.82 -1.60 5.24
N ILE A 18 -5.75 -0.69 5.57
CA ILE A 18 -5.48 0.49 6.38
C ILE A 18 -4.95 0.11 7.75
N TYR A 19 -5.52 -0.94 8.36
CA TYR A 19 -5.03 -1.49 9.62
C TYR A 19 -3.57 -1.91 9.49
N TYR A 20 -3.24 -2.72 8.47
CA TYR A 20 -1.87 -3.17 8.20
C TYR A 20 -0.90 -1.99 7.97
N GLU A 21 -1.29 -1.01 7.17
CA GLU A 21 -0.48 0.20 6.93
C GLU A 21 -0.19 0.95 8.24
N SER A 22 -1.14 0.98 9.18
CA SER A 22 -0.98 1.69 10.45
C SER A 22 -0.22 0.91 11.52
N THR A 23 -0.41 -0.41 11.61
CA THR A 23 0.11 -1.22 12.73
C THR A 23 1.37 -2.00 12.38
N GLU A 24 1.45 -2.53 11.17
CA GLU A 24 2.56 -3.39 10.75
C GLU A 24 3.62 -2.58 9.99
N PHE A 25 3.21 -1.79 8.99
CA PHE A 25 4.14 -1.01 8.18
C PHE A 25 4.52 0.35 8.79
N GLY A 26 3.53 1.11 9.29
CA GLY A 26 3.71 2.46 9.82
C GLY A 26 4.91 2.64 10.75
N PRO A 27 5.15 1.74 11.74
CA PRO A 27 6.31 1.82 12.62
C PRO A 27 7.67 1.78 11.91
N TYR A 28 7.76 1.17 10.72
CA TYR A 28 9.00 1.02 9.96
C TYR A 28 9.35 2.29 9.17
N THR A 29 8.36 3.14 8.84
CA THR A 29 8.57 4.34 8.01
C THR A 29 9.46 5.40 8.66
N GLY A 30 9.54 5.42 10.01
CA GLY A 30 10.45 6.33 10.72
C GLY A 30 11.91 6.13 10.34
N TYR A 31 12.28 4.92 9.92
CA TYR A 31 13.62 4.55 9.51
C TYR A 31 13.98 4.96 8.08
N PHE A 32 13.06 5.59 7.33
CA PHE A 32 13.37 6.22 6.03
C PHE A 32 14.16 7.53 6.19
N SER A 33 14.61 7.84 7.41
CA SER A 33 15.49 8.97 7.70
C SER A 33 16.82 8.48 8.27
N LEU A 34 17.91 9.08 7.80
CA LEU A 34 19.25 8.76 8.30
C LEU A 34 19.38 8.99 9.81
N GLU A 35 18.70 10.02 10.33
CA GLU A 35 18.71 10.36 11.76
C GLU A 35 18.19 9.19 12.61
N ASN A 36 16.99 8.69 12.35
CA ASN A 36 16.42 7.58 13.10
C ASN A 36 17.18 6.27 12.84
N LEU A 37 17.74 6.08 11.64
CA LEU A 37 18.53 4.90 11.33
C LEU A 37 19.86 4.86 12.09
N ARG A 38 20.44 6.02 12.43
CA ARG A 38 21.69 6.13 13.18
C ARG A 38 21.56 5.60 14.61
N ASP A 39 20.37 5.68 15.19
CA ASP A 39 20.10 5.20 16.54
C ASP A 39 20.12 3.66 16.64
N LEU A 40 19.99 2.96 15.51
CA LEU A 40 20.08 1.51 15.44
C LEU A 40 21.54 1.04 15.39
N THR A 41 21.82 -0.12 16.00
CA THR A 41 23.06 -0.86 15.77
C THR A 41 23.10 -1.43 14.35
N SER A 42 24.29 -1.78 13.87
CA SER A 42 24.44 -2.38 12.52
C SER A 42 23.57 -3.63 12.32
N LYS A 43 23.47 -4.48 13.36
CA LYS A 43 22.63 -5.68 13.32
C LYS A 43 21.14 -5.33 13.21
N GLU A 44 20.69 -4.32 13.93
CA GLU A 44 19.29 -3.87 13.88
C GLU A 44 18.94 -3.27 12.52
N ARG A 45 19.85 -2.51 11.89
CA ARG A 45 19.65 -1.98 10.53
C ARG A 45 19.49 -3.10 9.51
N ILE A 46 20.38 -4.09 9.54
CA ILE A 46 20.30 -5.27 8.65
C ILE A 46 19.00 -6.02 8.90
N SER A 47 18.65 -6.26 10.16
CA SER A 47 17.39 -6.93 10.51
C SER A 47 16.17 -6.16 10.03
N TRP A 48 16.18 -4.82 10.13
CA TRP A 48 15.11 -3.97 9.61
C TRP A 48 15.00 -4.06 8.09
N MET A 49 16.10 -3.94 7.35
CA MET A 49 16.10 -4.09 5.89
C MET A 49 15.60 -5.48 5.48
N GLN A 50 16.01 -6.52 6.21
CA GLN A 50 15.55 -7.89 5.99
C GLN A 50 14.05 -8.04 6.19
N SER A 51 13.52 -7.62 7.35
CA SER A 51 12.08 -7.63 7.60
C SER A 51 11.29 -6.84 6.56
N MET A 52 11.84 -5.71 6.07
CA MET A 52 11.19 -4.91 5.05
C MET A 52 10.96 -5.68 3.74
N TYR A 53 11.98 -6.37 3.21
CA TYR A 53 11.84 -7.11 1.95
C TYR A 53 11.22 -8.50 2.12
N ASP A 54 11.44 -9.19 3.25
CA ASP A 54 10.95 -10.56 3.46
C ASP A 54 9.48 -10.62 3.91
N GLU A 55 9.02 -9.64 4.68
CA GLU A 55 7.73 -9.72 5.38
C GLU A 55 6.85 -8.49 5.16
N ILE A 56 7.36 -7.29 5.44
CA ILE A 56 6.55 -6.08 5.53
C ILE A 56 6.05 -5.62 4.15
N ILE A 57 6.95 -5.42 3.18
CA ILE A 57 6.57 -5.01 1.82
C ILE A 57 5.71 -6.09 1.14
N PRO A 58 6.06 -7.39 1.17
CA PRO A 58 5.19 -8.44 0.67
C PRO A 58 3.78 -8.42 1.30
N GLY A 59 3.69 -8.19 2.61
CA GLY A 59 2.41 -8.05 3.30
C GLY A 59 1.60 -6.85 2.79
N ARG A 60 2.21 -5.69 2.55
CA ARG A 60 1.55 -4.52 1.94
C ARG A 60 1.01 -4.85 0.55
N VAL A 61 1.82 -5.48 -0.29
CA VAL A 61 1.43 -5.89 -1.66
C VAL A 61 0.22 -6.81 -1.60
N GLU A 62 0.22 -7.80 -0.71
CA GLU A 62 -0.89 -8.75 -0.57
C GLU A 62 -2.19 -8.07 -0.15
N ARG A 63 -2.13 -7.12 0.79
CA ARG A 63 -3.31 -6.34 1.21
C ARG A 63 -3.85 -5.44 0.10
N CYS A 64 -2.97 -4.76 -0.62
CA CYS A 64 -3.32 -3.95 -1.78
C CYS A 64 -3.99 -4.80 -2.87
N ARG A 65 -3.41 -5.96 -3.20
CA ARG A 65 -3.98 -6.90 -4.19
C ARG A 65 -5.31 -7.48 -3.72
N SER A 66 -5.45 -7.80 -2.44
CA SER A 66 -6.72 -8.28 -1.87
C SER A 66 -7.84 -7.25 -2.03
N ALA A 67 -7.54 -5.95 -1.87
CA ALA A 67 -8.50 -4.88 -2.16
C ALA A 67 -8.87 -4.81 -3.65
N GLY A 68 -7.89 -5.02 -4.54
CA GLY A 68 -8.11 -5.13 -5.99
C GLY A 68 -9.05 -6.27 -6.36
N VAL A 69 -8.78 -7.48 -5.84
CA VAL A 69 -9.64 -8.66 -6.01
C VAL A 69 -11.06 -8.40 -5.50
N ALA A 70 -11.20 -7.72 -4.35
CA ALA A 70 -12.52 -7.37 -3.83
C ALA A 70 -13.30 -6.45 -4.80
N PHE A 71 -12.62 -5.51 -5.48
CA PHE A 71 -13.25 -4.69 -6.52
C PHE A 71 -13.58 -5.48 -7.79
N GLU A 72 -12.71 -6.40 -8.22
CA GLU A 72 -12.97 -7.29 -9.36
C GLU A 72 -14.21 -8.15 -9.12
N ASP A 73 -14.31 -8.73 -7.92
CA ASP A 73 -15.46 -9.49 -7.45
C ASP A 73 -16.73 -8.62 -7.38
N PHE A 74 -16.58 -7.32 -7.11
CA PHE A 74 -17.69 -6.38 -7.01
C PHE A 74 -18.19 -5.88 -8.38
N LEU A 75 -17.31 -5.77 -9.37
CA LEU A 75 -17.59 -5.20 -10.69
C LEU A 75 -18.83 -5.78 -11.40
N PRO A 76 -19.10 -7.11 -11.39
CA PRO A 76 -20.29 -7.70 -12.02
C PRO A 76 -21.63 -7.22 -11.43
N TYR A 77 -21.61 -6.70 -10.21
CA TYR A 77 -22.81 -6.24 -9.50
C TYR A 77 -23.13 -4.77 -9.79
N MET A 78 -22.31 -4.07 -10.55
CA MET A 78 -22.54 -2.68 -10.95
C MET A 78 -23.61 -2.57 -12.05
N PRO A 79 -24.75 -1.91 -11.78
CA PRO A 79 -25.83 -1.78 -12.75
C PRO A 79 -25.55 -0.71 -13.81
N ASP A 80 -24.79 0.34 -13.46
CA ASP A 80 -24.49 1.49 -14.33
C ASP A 80 -23.11 1.33 -15.00
N PRO A 81 -23.01 1.43 -16.34
CA PRO A 81 -21.73 1.52 -17.05
C PRO A 81 -20.75 2.54 -16.47
N LYS A 82 -21.22 3.70 -16.01
CA LYS A 82 -20.35 4.71 -15.38
C LYS A 82 -19.80 4.26 -14.04
N ALA A 83 -20.58 3.50 -13.26
CA ALA A 83 -20.11 2.95 -12.00
C ALA A 83 -19.04 1.87 -12.24
N ARG A 84 -19.21 1.06 -13.29
CA ARG A 84 -18.21 0.10 -13.74
C ARG A 84 -16.89 0.76 -14.10
N GLU A 85 -16.93 1.89 -14.81
CA GLU A 85 -15.72 2.65 -15.13
C GLU A 85 -14.98 3.13 -13.87
N VAL A 86 -15.72 3.59 -12.85
CA VAL A 86 -15.11 4.02 -11.59
C VAL A 86 -14.50 2.84 -10.84
N VAL A 87 -15.20 1.71 -10.75
CA VAL A 87 -14.66 0.49 -10.13
C VAL A 87 -13.44 -0.02 -10.89
N GLN A 88 -13.47 0.01 -12.23
CA GLN A 88 -12.31 -0.34 -13.05
C GLN A 88 -11.11 0.57 -12.76
N SER A 89 -11.31 1.89 -12.69
CA SER A 89 -10.22 2.81 -12.34
C SER A 89 -9.65 2.55 -10.93
N MET A 90 -10.45 2.06 -9.99
CA MET A 90 -9.97 1.65 -8.67
C MET A 90 -9.18 0.34 -8.72
N ILE A 91 -9.58 -0.62 -9.54
CA ILE A 91 -8.80 -1.84 -9.81
C ILE A 91 -7.45 -1.46 -10.43
N ASP A 92 -7.46 -0.62 -11.46
CA ASP A 92 -6.24 -0.15 -12.13
C ASP A 92 -5.31 0.58 -11.14
N LEU A 93 -5.88 1.38 -10.23
CA LEU A 93 -5.13 2.05 -9.17
C LEU A 93 -4.49 1.05 -8.18
N THR A 94 -5.18 -0.04 -7.82
CA THR A 94 -4.58 -1.10 -6.97
C THR A 94 -3.40 -1.78 -7.65
N GLN A 95 -3.43 -1.93 -8.97
CA GLN A 95 -2.31 -2.49 -9.73
C GLN A 95 -1.10 -1.54 -9.67
N VAL A 96 -1.31 -0.25 -9.98
CA VAL A 96 -0.26 0.79 -9.90
C VAL A 96 0.35 0.83 -8.50
N LEU A 97 -0.48 0.86 -7.46
CA LEU A 97 -0.02 0.83 -6.07
C LEU A 97 0.78 -0.43 -5.73
N SER A 98 0.35 -1.59 -6.20
CA SER A 98 1.07 -2.84 -5.94
C SER A 98 2.46 -2.86 -6.59
N ASP A 99 2.59 -2.24 -7.77
CA ASP A 99 3.87 -2.13 -8.49
C ASP A 99 4.78 -1.09 -7.82
N ASP A 100 4.24 0.06 -7.41
CA ASP A 100 4.96 1.08 -6.63
C ASP A 100 5.48 0.48 -5.30
N ILE A 101 4.63 -0.22 -4.55
CA ILE A 101 5.02 -0.87 -3.29
C ILE A 101 6.10 -1.93 -3.55
N LEU A 102 5.98 -2.72 -4.62
CA LEU A 102 6.97 -3.76 -4.94
C LEU A 102 8.35 -3.14 -5.27
N SER A 103 8.38 -2.01 -5.97
CA SER A 103 9.64 -1.30 -6.27
C SER A 103 10.40 -0.90 -5.02
N MET A 104 9.72 -0.60 -3.91
CA MET A 104 10.38 -0.34 -2.62
C MET A 104 11.18 -1.56 -2.14
N SER A 105 10.74 -2.78 -2.47
CA SER A 105 11.48 -4.00 -2.12
C SER A 105 12.83 -4.05 -2.83
N ASP A 106 12.86 -3.65 -4.10
CA ASP A 106 14.10 -3.58 -4.88
C ASP A 106 15.03 -2.51 -4.29
N THR A 107 14.49 -1.33 -3.96
CA THR A 107 15.26 -0.26 -3.29
C THR A 107 15.83 -0.71 -1.95
N ILE A 108 15.05 -1.39 -1.09
CA ILE A 108 15.52 -1.94 0.20
C ILE A 108 16.61 -3.01 -0.02
N HIS A 109 16.43 -3.87 -1.02
CA HIS A 109 17.40 -4.91 -1.31
C HIS A 109 18.75 -4.32 -1.73
N SER A 110 18.75 -3.40 -2.70
CA SER A 110 19.97 -2.70 -3.12
C SER A 110 20.60 -1.89 -1.99
N MET A 111 19.78 -1.24 -1.17
CA MET A 111 20.25 -0.52 0.01
C MET A 111 20.97 -1.45 1.01
N ASN A 112 20.46 -2.67 1.21
CA ASN A 112 21.08 -3.64 2.11
C ASN A 112 22.43 -4.14 1.59
N GLU A 113 22.56 -4.36 0.29
CA GLU A 113 23.84 -4.73 -0.33
C GLU A 113 24.87 -3.59 -0.20
N GLU A 114 24.45 -2.35 -0.47
CA GLU A 114 25.32 -1.17 -0.37
C GLU A 114 25.74 -0.90 1.08
N TYR A 115 24.80 -0.99 2.03
CA TYR A 115 25.10 -0.84 3.46
C TYR A 115 26.16 -1.83 3.94
N GLN A 116 26.04 -3.10 3.54
CA GLN A 116 26.98 -4.14 3.95
C GLN A 116 28.36 -3.98 3.32
N SER A 117 28.43 -3.35 2.15
CA SER A 117 29.68 -3.15 1.39
C SER A 117 30.42 -1.88 1.80
N SER A 118 29.68 -0.78 1.95
CA SER A 118 30.23 0.59 2.01
C SER A 118 29.81 1.37 3.26
N GLY A 119 28.85 0.84 4.04
CA GLY A 119 28.41 1.42 5.30
C GLY A 119 27.27 2.44 5.16
N LEU A 120 27.06 3.22 6.21
CA LEU A 120 25.83 3.98 6.41
C LEU A 120 25.70 5.23 5.53
N ASP A 121 26.79 5.88 5.18
CA ASP A 121 26.72 7.16 4.45
C ASP A 121 26.31 6.95 2.98
N GLU A 122 26.58 5.78 2.41
CA GLU A 122 26.24 5.45 1.02
C GLU A 122 24.76 5.10 0.82
N ILE A 123 24.00 4.83 1.89
CA ILE A 123 22.58 4.47 1.77
C ILE A 123 21.62 5.66 1.79
N VAL A 124 22.12 6.88 1.98
CA VAL A 124 21.31 8.11 2.04
C VAL A 124 20.43 8.34 0.78
N PRO A 125 20.92 8.08 -0.46
CA PRO A 125 20.08 8.19 -1.64
C PRO A 125 18.87 7.25 -1.61
N PHE A 126 19.06 6.00 -1.17
CA PHE A 126 17.98 5.01 -1.07
C PHE A 126 16.93 5.41 -0.03
N LEU A 127 17.35 5.97 1.11
CA LEU A 127 16.42 6.47 2.12
C LEU A 127 15.54 7.61 1.56
N THR A 128 16.12 8.47 0.73
CA THR A 128 15.38 9.54 0.05
C THR A 128 14.38 8.97 -0.95
N GLU A 129 14.81 8.01 -1.78
CA GLU A 129 13.95 7.30 -2.73
C GLU A 129 12.78 6.60 -2.04
N LEU A 130 13.02 5.92 -0.91
CA LEU A 130 11.97 5.26 -0.12
C LEU A 130 10.97 6.27 0.44
N ALA A 131 11.43 7.42 0.94
CA ALA A 131 10.55 8.46 1.46
C ALA A 131 9.69 9.09 0.35
N GLU A 132 10.25 9.30 -0.83
CA GLU A 132 9.53 9.81 -2.01
C GLU A 132 8.52 8.79 -2.54
N ALA A 133 8.92 7.52 -2.68
CA ALA A 133 8.03 6.43 -3.10
C ALA A 133 6.84 6.30 -2.14
N GLU A 134 7.10 6.35 -0.85
CA GLU A 134 6.06 6.25 0.18
C GLU A 134 5.10 7.46 0.15
N GLU A 135 5.58 8.68 -0.14
CA GLU A 135 4.68 9.82 -0.36
C GLU A 135 3.82 9.65 -1.63
N GLY A 136 4.39 9.10 -2.70
CA GLY A 136 3.65 8.73 -3.91
C GLY A 136 2.55 7.71 -3.63
N ILE A 137 2.86 6.66 -2.86
CA ILE A 137 1.90 5.64 -2.43
C ILE A 137 0.78 6.27 -1.59
N ARG A 138 1.10 7.12 -0.61
CA ARG A 138 0.08 7.84 0.17
C ARG A 138 -0.82 8.71 -0.71
N HIS A 139 -0.25 9.39 -1.70
CA HIS A 139 -1.02 10.17 -2.66
C HIS A 139 -1.99 9.28 -3.44
N HIS A 140 -1.52 8.18 -4.00
CA HIS A 140 -2.34 7.20 -4.73
C HIS A 140 -3.44 6.61 -3.84
N MET A 141 -3.13 6.22 -2.59
CA MET A 141 -4.12 5.74 -1.63
C MET A 141 -5.23 6.78 -1.37
N SER A 142 -4.88 8.08 -1.33
CA SER A 142 -5.87 9.15 -1.15
C SER A 142 -6.91 9.21 -2.28
N LEU A 143 -6.56 8.76 -3.50
CA LEU A 143 -7.47 8.78 -4.65
C LEU A 143 -8.66 7.82 -4.49
N PHE A 144 -8.55 6.78 -3.66
CA PHE A 144 -9.69 5.91 -3.36
C PHE A 144 -10.85 6.68 -2.71
N SER A 145 -10.56 7.70 -1.88
CA SER A 145 -11.60 8.56 -1.31
C SER A 145 -12.43 9.28 -2.39
N GLN A 146 -11.80 9.65 -3.51
CA GLN A 146 -12.47 10.26 -4.65
C GLN A 146 -13.31 9.23 -5.41
N GLY A 147 -12.79 8.01 -5.59
CA GLY A 147 -13.51 6.88 -6.18
C GLY A 147 -14.79 6.54 -5.40
N PHE A 148 -14.67 6.34 -4.09
CA PHE A 148 -15.81 6.09 -3.20
C PHE A 148 -16.80 7.25 -3.19
N GLY A 149 -16.31 8.50 -3.15
CA GLY A 149 -17.16 9.70 -3.23
C GLY A 149 -17.96 9.77 -4.53
N LYS A 150 -17.34 9.40 -5.66
CA LYS A 150 -18.00 9.36 -6.97
C LYS A 150 -19.07 8.28 -7.00
N LEU A 151 -18.79 7.05 -6.54
CA LEU A 151 -19.79 5.99 -6.44
C LEU A 151 -20.98 6.40 -5.56
N ARG A 152 -20.72 7.03 -4.41
CA ARG A 152 -21.77 7.57 -3.53
C ARG A 152 -22.63 8.62 -4.22
N SER A 153 -22.03 9.54 -4.98
CA SER A 153 -22.76 10.57 -5.74
C SER A 153 -23.69 10.00 -6.82
N MET A 154 -23.45 8.75 -7.22
CA MET A 154 -24.25 8.01 -8.20
C MET A 154 -25.37 7.20 -7.55
N GLY A 155 -25.54 7.27 -6.22
CA GLY A 155 -26.59 6.57 -5.49
C GLY A 155 -26.22 5.15 -5.06
N LEU A 156 -24.96 4.75 -5.19
CA LEU A 156 -24.47 3.50 -4.62
C LEU A 156 -24.20 3.73 -3.12
N GLU A 157 -25.18 3.36 -2.30
CA GLU A 157 -25.07 3.44 -0.85
C GLU A 157 -24.09 2.39 -0.33
N MET A 158 -22.97 2.85 0.23
CA MET A 158 -22.05 2.00 0.96
C MET A 158 -22.73 1.58 2.27
N PRO A 159 -22.78 0.28 2.60
CA PRO A 159 -23.32 -0.17 3.87
C PRO A 159 -22.46 0.36 5.02
N ASP A 160 -23.11 0.72 6.13
CA ASP A 160 -22.38 0.95 7.39
C ASP A 160 -21.70 -0.35 7.81
N MET A 161 -20.43 -0.24 8.21
CA MET A 161 -19.68 -1.32 8.83
C MET A 161 -20.04 -1.30 10.32
N GLU A 162 -20.97 -2.18 10.74
CA GLU A 162 -21.30 -2.41 12.15
C GLU A 162 -20.19 -3.14 12.91
#